data_AF-A0A0M0JV83-F1
#
_entry.id   AF-A0A0M0JV83-F1
#
_cell.length_a   1.000
_cell.length_b   1.000
_cell.length_c   1.000
_cell.angle_alpha   90.00
_cell.angle_beta   90.00
_cell.angle_gamma   90.00
#
_symmetry.space_group_name_H-M   'P 1'
#
loop_
_entity.id
_entity.type
_entity.pdbx_description
1 polymer ?
#
loop_
_entity_poly.entity_id
_entity_poly.type
_entity_poly.pdbx_seq_one_letter_code
_entity_poly.pdbx_strand_id
1 'polypeptide(L)'
;MNSLMNLFTRKTPQQETKDLAKDANKQVRSDQRELNRELQRLKRKEAECEAKIKAAAKQPGGAANAKPLVRALLEIREQIKKLTTASAKVGSVGATVQAMATSSTIAGTIAHTSKAMGSMNKAMDHAKVGEMMAQFSQQSDQMAIKEQTVDEAFEALDGDVDWEAEDETLAMVMDELGLEVAGTMSAVPKTQAAAAARSQSQPAAAQLGVADFS
;
A
#
# COMPACT_ATOMS: atom_id res chain seq x y z
N MET A 1 -17.49 4.53 -56.24
CA MET A 1 -17.34 5.71 -55.36
C MET A 1 -17.35 5.35 -53.86
N ASN A 2 -16.97 4.13 -53.44
CA ASN A 2 -16.99 3.74 -52.01
C ASN A 2 -15.61 3.75 -51.32
N SER A 3 -14.53 4.08 -52.03
CA SER A 3 -13.17 4.09 -51.44
C SER A 3 -12.87 5.35 -50.64
N LEU A 4 -13.47 6.51 -51.01
CA LEU A 4 -13.28 7.77 -50.28
C LEU A 4 -14.05 7.85 -48.96
N MET A 5 -15.20 7.19 -48.82
CA MET A 5 -15.92 7.15 -47.53
C MET A 5 -15.24 6.26 -46.48
N ASN A 6 -14.46 5.26 -46.89
CA ASN A 6 -13.71 4.38 -45.98
C ASN A 6 -12.38 5.00 -45.48
N LEU A 7 -11.97 6.13 -46.05
CA LEU A 7 -10.75 6.85 -45.63
C LEU A 7 -11.03 7.84 -44.49
N PHE A 8 -12.27 8.31 -44.35
CA PHE A 8 -12.71 9.22 -43.28
C PHE A 8 -13.36 8.51 -42.09
N THR A 9 -13.70 7.21 -42.22
CA THR A 9 -14.27 6.39 -41.14
C THR A 9 -13.26 5.47 -40.46
N ARG A 10 -12.07 5.28 -41.03
CA ARG A 10 -10.95 4.61 -40.36
C ARG A 10 -10.36 5.57 -39.33
N LYS A 11 -10.48 5.22 -38.04
CA LYS A 11 -9.76 5.93 -36.99
C LYS A 11 -8.28 5.90 -37.33
N THR A 12 -7.63 7.05 -37.24
CA THR A 12 -6.17 7.09 -37.33
C THR A 12 -5.57 6.32 -36.14
N PRO A 13 -4.39 5.70 -36.25
CA PRO A 13 -3.74 5.00 -35.13
C PRO A 13 -3.60 5.89 -33.87
N GLN A 14 -3.52 7.21 -34.08
CA GLN A 14 -3.46 8.23 -33.03
C GLN A 14 -4.82 8.50 -32.36
N GLN A 15 -5.94 8.32 -33.07
CA GLN A 15 -7.28 8.35 -32.48
C GLN A 15 -7.59 7.04 -31.75
N GLU A 16 -7.16 5.89 -32.28
CA GLU A 16 -7.34 4.59 -31.61
C GLU A 16 -6.61 4.55 -30.26
N THR A 17 -5.35 4.98 -30.21
CA THR A 17 -4.58 5.02 -28.94
C THR A 17 -5.18 5.98 -27.90
N LYS A 18 -5.73 7.12 -28.32
CA LYS A 18 -6.43 8.05 -27.43
C LYS A 18 -7.75 7.50 -26.91
N ASP A 19 -8.51 6.80 -27.75
CA ASP A 19 -9.76 6.18 -27.34
C ASP A 19 -9.50 5.00 -26.40
N LEU A 20 -8.50 4.17 -26.70
CA LEU A 20 -8.04 3.08 -25.81
C LEU A 20 -7.61 3.60 -24.44
N ALA A 21 -6.85 4.72 -24.39
CA ALA A 21 -6.44 5.31 -23.11
C ALA A 21 -7.61 5.90 -22.32
N LYS A 22 -8.64 6.44 -22.99
CA LYS A 22 -9.87 6.91 -22.34
C LYS A 22 -10.69 5.75 -21.78
N ASP A 23 -10.83 4.68 -22.56
CA ASP A 23 -11.57 3.48 -22.14
C ASP A 23 -10.85 2.79 -20.96
N ALA A 24 -9.52 2.67 -21.02
CA ALA A 24 -8.71 2.16 -19.91
C ALA A 24 -8.86 3.03 -18.65
N ASN A 25 -8.80 4.36 -18.76
CA ASN A 25 -9.03 5.27 -17.63
C ASN A 25 -10.44 5.12 -17.04
N LYS A 26 -11.46 4.92 -17.88
CA LYS A 26 -12.83 4.71 -17.43
C LYS A 26 -12.96 3.39 -16.68
N GLN A 27 -12.33 2.33 -17.19
CA GLN A 27 -12.30 1.01 -16.55
C GLN A 27 -11.61 1.08 -15.19
N VAL A 28 -10.40 1.63 -15.12
CA VAL A 28 -9.64 1.80 -13.87
C VAL A 28 -10.45 2.57 -12.82
N ARG A 29 -11.13 3.66 -13.23
CA ARG A 29 -11.99 4.43 -12.32
C ARG A 29 -13.21 3.62 -11.84
N SER A 30 -13.73 2.71 -12.66
CA SER A 30 -14.81 1.82 -12.27
C SER A 30 -14.34 0.80 -11.25
N ASP A 31 -13.24 0.11 -11.54
CA ASP A 31 -12.64 -0.91 -10.69
C ASP A 31 -12.25 -0.32 -9.33
N GLN A 32 -11.65 0.88 -9.33
CA GLN A 32 -11.33 1.61 -8.10
C GLN A 32 -12.56 1.87 -7.22
N ARG A 33 -13.71 2.20 -7.82
CA ARG A 33 -14.96 2.41 -7.06
C ARG A 33 -15.56 1.10 -6.57
N GLU A 34 -15.41 0.02 -7.31
CA GLU A 34 -15.88 -1.31 -6.91
C GLU A 34 -15.05 -1.85 -5.75
N LEU A 35 -13.71 -1.79 -5.84
CA LEU A 35 -12.79 -2.15 -4.77
C LEU A 35 -13.06 -1.33 -3.50
N ASN A 36 -13.26 -0.01 -3.64
CA ASN A 36 -13.60 0.85 -2.50
C ASN A 36 -14.94 0.46 -1.85
N ARG A 37 -15.94 0.04 -2.63
CA ARG A 37 -17.22 -0.44 -2.10
C ARG A 37 -17.07 -1.75 -1.35
N GLU A 38 -16.28 -2.69 -1.89
CA GLU A 38 -16.01 -3.96 -1.23
C GLU A 38 -15.21 -3.77 0.06
N LEU A 39 -14.23 -2.87 0.06
CA LEU A 39 -13.48 -2.50 1.26
C LEU A 39 -14.40 -1.95 2.36
N GLN A 40 -15.34 -1.07 2.01
CA GLN A 40 -16.34 -0.58 2.96
C GLN A 40 -17.27 -1.70 3.45
N ARG A 41 -17.63 -2.67 2.60
CA ARG A 41 -18.42 -3.84 2.98
C ARG A 41 -17.68 -4.70 4.00
N LEU A 42 -16.40 -4.98 3.77
CA LEU A 42 -15.58 -5.78 4.67
C LEU A 42 -15.31 -5.06 6.00
N LYS A 43 -15.06 -3.75 6.00
CA LYS A 43 -14.94 -2.97 7.24
C LYS A 43 -16.19 -3.03 8.13
N ARG A 44 -17.39 -3.07 7.51
CA ARG A 44 -18.64 -3.29 8.26
C ARG A 44 -18.71 -4.69 8.85
N LYS A 45 -18.35 -5.72 8.05
CA LYS A 45 -18.29 -7.11 8.53
C LYS A 45 -17.25 -7.28 9.66
N GLU A 46 -16.12 -6.60 9.56
CA GLU A 46 -15.10 -6.55 10.62
C GLU A 46 -15.70 -6.03 11.92
N ALA A 47 -16.32 -4.85 11.90
CA ALA A 47 -16.98 -4.27 13.07
C ALA A 47 -18.12 -5.15 13.62
N GLU A 48 -18.89 -5.80 12.76
CA GLU A 48 -19.92 -6.78 13.16
C GLU A 48 -19.30 -8.02 13.83
N CYS A 49 -18.19 -8.53 13.30
CA CYS A 49 -17.45 -9.65 13.91
C CYS A 49 -16.84 -9.26 15.26
N GLU A 50 -16.25 -8.07 15.38
CA GLU A 50 -15.73 -7.56 16.66
C GLU A 50 -16.84 -7.47 17.72
N ALA A 51 -18.03 -6.98 17.34
CA ALA A 51 -19.18 -6.94 18.24
C ALA A 51 -19.62 -8.34 18.68
N LYS A 52 -19.64 -9.32 17.77
CA LYS A 52 -19.95 -10.72 18.07
C LYS A 52 -18.91 -11.36 18.99
N ILE A 53 -17.61 -11.10 18.77
CA ILE A 53 -16.53 -11.58 19.64
C ILE A 53 -16.69 -11.00 21.05
N LYS A 54 -16.95 -9.69 21.17
CA LYS A 54 -17.22 -9.02 22.45
C LYS A 54 -18.43 -9.60 23.18
N ALA A 55 -19.48 -9.97 22.46
CA ALA A 55 -20.66 -10.59 23.04
C ALA A 55 -20.39 -12.04 23.48
N ALA A 56 -19.68 -12.83 22.66
CA ALA A 56 -19.34 -14.22 22.94
C ALA A 56 -18.37 -14.35 24.12
N ALA A 57 -17.38 -13.46 24.22
CA ALA A 57 -16.39 -13.46 25.29
C ALA A 57 -16.98 -13.18 26.69
N LYS A 58 -18.12 -12.48 26.77
CA LYS A 58 -18.81 -12.18 28.04
C LYS A 58 -19.67 -13.34 28.56
N GLN A 59 -19.90 -14.38 27.74
CA GLN A 59 -20.69 -15.54 28.14
C GLN A 59 -19.82 -16.55 28.93
N PRO A 60 -20.42 -17.39 29.80
CA PRO A 60 -19.71 -18.49 30.45
C PRO A 60 -19.13 -19.45 29.40
N GLY A 61 -17.85 -19.80 29.49
CA GLY A 61 -17.16 -20.58 28.45
C GLY A 61 -16.86 -19.80 27.16
N GLY A 62 -16.92 -18.46 27.21
CA GLY A 62 -16.83 -17.56 26.06
C GLY A 62 -15.58 -17.70 25.19
N ALA A 63 -14.46 -18.17 25.74
CA ALA A 63 -13.22 -18.38 24.98
C ALA A 63 -13.39 -19.43 23.85
N ALA A 64 -14.08 -20.54 24.13
CA ALA A 64 -14.32 -21.58 23.12
C ALA A 64 -15.27 -21.10 22.01
N ASN A 65 -16.24 -20.26 22.35
CA ASN A 65 -17.20 -19.69 21.39
C ASN A 65 -16.62 -18.51 20.58
N ALA A 66 -15.67 -17.77 21.16
CA ALA A 66 -14.99 -16.66 20.50
C ALA A 66 -13.92 -17.12 19.51
N LYS A 67 -13.30 -18.29 19.74
CA LYS A 67 -12.23 -18.86 18.92
C LYS A 67 -12.53 -18.91 17.40
N PRO A 68 -13.65 -19.51 16.92
CA PRO A 68 -13.97 -19.51 15.48
C PRO A 68 -14.28 -18.10 14.93
N LEU A 69 -14.80 -17.20 15.78
CA LEU A 69 -15.08 -15.82 15.37
C LEU A 69 -13.80 -14.99 15.21
N VAL A 70 -12.78 -15.24 16.03
CA VAL A 70 -11.47 -14.60 15.91
C VAL A 70 -10.76 -15.03 14.64
N ARG A 71 -10.82 -16.31 14.27
CA ARG A 71 -10.31 -16.77 12.97
C ARG A 71 -10.98 -16.04 11.79
N ALA A 72 -12.31 -15.90 11.84
CA ALA A 72 -13.05 -15.15 10.82
C ALA A 72 -12.69 -13.65 10.80
N LEU A 73 -12.39 -13.04 11.95
CA LEU A 73 -11.92 -11.66 12.03
C LEU A 73 -10.56 -11.48 11.35
N LEU A 74 -9.63 -12.38 11.62
CA LEU A 74 -8.29 -12.36 11.03
C LEU A 74 -8.34 -12.50 9.51
N GLU A 75 -9.17 -13.42 9.00
CA GLU A 75 -9.38 -13.58 7.56
C GLU A 75 -9.98 -12.30 6.93
N ILE A 76 -10.95 -11.66 7.59
CA ILE A 76 -11.51 -10.38 7.11
C ILE A 76 -10.43 -9.28 7.08
N ARG A 77 -9.58 -9.19 8.12
CA ARG A 77 -8.47 -8.22 8.17
C ARG A 77 -7.46 -8.45 7.05
N GLU A 78 -7.13 -9.71 6.77
CA GLU A 78 -6.27 -10.08 5.66
C GLU A 78 -6.90 -9.73 4.30
N GLN A 79 -8.19 -10.01 4.12
CA GLN A 79 -8.93 -9.60 2.92
C GLN A 79 -8.93 -8.08 2.74
N ILE A 80 -9.12 -7.30 3.81
CA ILE A 80 -9.02 -5.83 3.78
C ILE A 80 -7.62 -5.38 3.37
N LYS A 81 -6.56 -6.00 3.90
CA LYS A 81 -5.16 -5.71 3.54
C LYS A 81 -4.89 -6.00 2.06
N LYS A 82 -5.31 -7.18 1.57
CA LYS A 82 -5.18 -7.57 0.15
C LYS A 82 -5.92 -6.60 -0.76
N LEU A 83 -7.17 -6.24 -0.44
CA LEU A 83 -7.95 -5.29 -1.25
C LEU A 83 -7.44 -3.85 -1.19
N THR A 84 -6.92 -3.42 -0.04
CA THR A 84 -6.28 -2.09 0.08
C THR A 84 -5.07 -1.99 -0.84
N THR A 85 -4.30 -3.06 -0.94
CA THR A 85 -3.15 -3.14 -1.85
C THR A 85 -3.59 -3.25 -3.30
N ALA A 86 -4.56 -4.10 -3.61
CA ALA A 86 -5.13 -4.17 -4.97
C ALA A 86 -5.65 -2.80 -5.43
N SER A 87 -6.31 -2.06 -4.54
CA SER A 87 -6.74 -0.68 -4.77
C SER A 87 -5.56 0.25 -5.06
N ALA A 88 -4.46 0.17 -4.30
CA ALA A 88 -3.25 0.95 -4.57
C ALA A 88 -2.62 0.60 -5.93
N LYS A 89 -2.56 -0.69 -6.28
CA LYS A 89 -2.06 -1.17 -7.58
C LYS A 89 -2.91 -0.66 -8.75
N VAL A 90 -4.24 -0.76 -8.65
CA VAL A 90 -5.18 -0.20 -9.65
C VAL A 90 -5.02 1.31 -9.78
N GLY A 91 -4.82 2.02 -8.66
CA GLY A 91 -4.49 3.45 -8.66
C GLY A 91 -3.19 3.77 -9.41
N SER A 92 -2.14 2.97 -9.20
CA SER A 92 -0.86 3.09 -9.92
C SER A 92 -1.03 2.86 -11.41
N VAL A 93 -1.76 1.81 -11.82
CA VAL A 93 -2.10 1.55 -13.22
C VAL A 93 -2.90 2.71 -13.84
N GLY A 94 -3.80 3.33 -13.07
CA GLY A 94 -4.48 4.56 -13.52
C GLY A 94 -3.51 5.71 -13.80
N ALA A 95 -2.51 5.90 -12.94
CA ALA A 95 -1.50 6.92 -13.13
C ALA A 95 -0.60 6.63 -14.34
N THR A 96 -0.19 5.38 -14.57
CA THR A 96 0.59 4.99 -15.75
C THR A 96 -0.20 5.18 -17.04
N VAL A 97 -1.47 4.77 -17.08
CA VAL A 97 -2.36 4.99 -18.23
C VAL A 97 -2.55 6.48 -18.51
N GLN A 98 -2.71 7.30 -17.47
CA GLN A 98 -2.82 8.76 -17.63
C GLN A 98 -1.51 9.38 -18.14
N ALA A 99 -0.35 8.92 -17.67
CA ALA A 99 0.96 9.34 -18.16
C ALA A 99 1.14 8.96 -19.64
N MET A 100 0.79 7.73 -20.03
CA MET A 100 0.81 7.27 -21.41
C MET A 100 -0.12 8.10 -22.31
N ALA A 101 -1.34 8.40 -21.85
CA ALA A 101 -2.29 9.24 -22.58
C ALA A 101 -1.73 10.66 -22.83
N THR A 102 -1.04 11.20 -21.83
CA THR A 102 -0.43 12.54 -21.87
C THR A 102 0.77 12.54 -22.82
N SER A 103 1.64 11.55 -22.71
CA SER A 103 2.79 11.33 -23.61
C SER A 103 2.35 11.18 -25.07
N SER A 104 1.32 10.37 -25.35
CA SER A 104 0.73 10.22 -26.69
C SER A 104 0.15 11.54 -27.22
N THR A 105 -0.52 12.31 -26.37
CA THR A 105 -1.05 13.63 -26.75
C THR A 105 0.07 14.63 -27.04
N ILE A 106 1.13 14.65 -26.24
CA ILE A 106 2.31 15.47 -26.47
C ILE A 106 3.00 15.04 -27.78
N ALA A 107 3.21 13.75 -28.02
CA ALA A 107 3.79 13.25 -29.27
C ALA A 107 2.95 13.65 -30.50
N GLY A 108 1.61 13.54 -30.40
CA GLY A 108 0.70 13.99 -31.45
C GLY A 108 0.74 15.50 -31.69
N THR A 109 0.82 16.31 -30.62
CA THR A 109 0.95 17.78 -30.75
C THR A 109 2.32 18.19 -31.27
N ILE A 110 3.41 17.56 -30.83
CA ILE A 110 4.75 17.78 -31.41
C ILE A 110 4.76 17.37 -32.88
N ALA A 111 4.12 16.28 -33.29
CA ALA A 111 4.03 15.92 -34.70
C ALA A 111 3.24 16.97 -35.50
N HIS A 112 2.14 17.49 -34.96
CA HIS A 112 1.32 18.52 -35.61
C HIS A 112 2.05 19.88 -35.68
N THR A 113 2.68 20.28 -34.58
CA THR A 113 3.49 21.49 -34.44
C THR A 113 4.78 21.38 -35.26
N SER A 114 5.44 20.23 -35.33
CA SER A 114 6.61 19.97 -36.18
C SER A 114 6.26 19.93 -37.66
N LYS A 115 5.02 19.56 -38.02
CA LYS A 115 4.52 19.70 -39.40
C LYS A 115 4.28 21.17 -39.76
N ALA A 116 3.80 21.98 -38.80
CA ALA A 116 3.65 23.43 -38.96
C ALA A 116 5.00 24.21 -38.87
N MET A 117 5.93 23.76 -38.03
CA MET A 117 7.30 24.27 -37.87
C MET A 117 8.24 23.77 -38.97
N GLY A 118 7.99 22.62 -39.58
CA GLY A 118 8.74 22.14 -40.75
C GLY A 118 8.60 23.08 -41.95
N SER A 119 7.45 23.75 -42.06
CA SER A 119 7.20 24.87 -42.98
C SER A 119 7.80 26.21 -42.51
N MET A 120 8.22 26.31 -41.24
CA MET A 120 8.88 27.48 -40.64
C MET A 120 10.26 27.09 -40.07
N ASN A 121 11.09 26.49 -40.92
CA ASN A 121 12.54 26.56 -40.86
C ASN A 121 13.23 26.09 -39.56
N LYS A 122 13.50 24.78 -39.46
CA LYS A 122 14.82 24.16 -39.16
C LYS A 122 15.72 24.69 -38.01
N ALA A 123 15.24 25.51 -37.09
CA ALA A 123 16.09 26.21 -36.11
C ALA A 123 15.56 26.26 -34.66
N MET A 124 14.55 25.47 -34.27
CA MET A 124 14.11 25.41 -32.86
C MET A 124 14.37 24.04 -32.22
N ASP A 125 15.51 23.98 -31.55
CA ASP A 125 15.83 23.22 -30.32
C ASP A 125 15.36 21.75 -30.23
N HIS A 126 16.00 20.89 -31.03
CA HIS A 126 15.89 19.43 -30.88
C HIS A 126 16.55 18.89 -29.58
N ALA A 127 17.33 19.70 -28.86
CA ALA A 127 18.05 19.25 -27.67
C ALA A 127 17.12 19.06 -26.46
N LYS A 128 16.14 19.96 -26.26
CA LYS A 128 15.18 19.86 -25.15
C LYS A 128 14.25 18.64 -25.21
N VAL A 129 13.88 18.18 -26.41
CA VAL A 129 13.03 16.98 -26.58
C VAL A 129 13.83 15.71 -26.26
N GLY A 130 15.11 15.66 -26.63
CA GLY A 130 16.00 14.55 -26.28
C GLY A 130 16.23 14.46 -24.76
N GLU A 131 16.43 15.59 -24.10
CA GLU A 131 16.58 15.66 -22.65
C GLU A 131 15.29 15.23 -21.91
N MET A 132 14.11 15.67 -22.38
CA MET A 132 12.83 15.25 -21.81
C MET A 132 12.59 13.74 -21.95
N MET A 133 13.01 13.13 -23.08
CA MET A 133 12.93 11.68 -23.26
C MET A 133 13.91 10.91 -22.38
N ALA A 134 15.13 11.43 -22.19
CA ALA A 134 16.09 10.84 -21.27
C ALA A 134 15.59 10.90 -19.81
N GLN A 135 15.00 12.03 -19.39
CA GLN A 135 14.39 12.18 -18.08
C GLN A 135 13.19 11.25 -17.89
N PHE A 136 12.35 11.07 -18.92
CA PHE A 136 11.24 10.12 -18.88
C PHE A 136 11.73 8.68 -18.73
N SER A 137 12.76 8.26 -19.50
CA SER A 137 13.36 6.93 -19.36
C SER A 137 13.87 6.71 -17.93
N GLN A 138 14.61 7.67 -17.40
CA GLN A 138 15.18 7.57 -16.06
C GLN A 138 14.10 7.53 -14.96
N GLN A 139 13.01 8.28 -15.11
CA GLN A 139 11.87 8.22 -14.19
C GLN A 139 11.07 6.92 -14.33
N SER A 140 10.94 6.38 -15.55
CA SER A 140 10.31 5.09 -15.79
C SER A 140 11.10 3.95 -15.14
N ASP A 141 12.43 3.98 -15.24
CA ASP A 141 13.31 2.99 -14.60
C ASP A 141 13.22 3.08 -13.07
N GLN A 142 13.22 4.29 -12.50
CA GLN A 142 13.00 4.48 -11.06
C GLN A 142 11.63 4.01 -10.60
N MET A 143 10.59 4.17 -11.43
CA MET A 143 9.25 3.68 -11.14
C MET A 143 9.21 2.16 -11.15
N ALA A 144 9.83 1.50 -12.14
CA ALA A 144 9.91 0.05 -12.22
C ALA A 144 10.64 -0.56 -11.01
N ILE A 145 11.74 0.04 -10.57
CA ILE A 145 12.46 -0.39 -9.36
C ILE A 145 11.58 -0.25 -8.12
N LYS A 146 10.87 0.88 -7.98
CA LYS A 146 9.94 1.08 -6.86
C LYS A 146 8.80 0.06 -6.88
N GLU A 147 8.29 -0.30 -8.05
CA GLU A 147 7.26 -1.33 -8.19
C GLU A 147 7.79 -2.70 -7.77
N GLN A 148 9.00 -3.08 -8.20
CA GLN A 148 9.66 -4.32 -7.75
C GLN A 148 9.91 -4.33 -6.24
N THR A 149 10.43 -3.25 -5.66
CA THR A 149 10.64 -3.17 -4.20
C THR A 149 9.33 -3.23 -3.42
N VAL A 150 8.26 -2.63 -3.96
CA VAL A 150 6.93 -2.72 -3.36
C VAL A 150 6.39 -4.14 -3.47
N ASP A 151 6.55 -4.82 -4.60
CA ASP A 151 6.10 -6.20 -4.77
C ASP A 151 6.90 -7.19 -3.91
N GLU A 152 8.22 -7.04 -3.78
CA GLU A 152 9.05 -7.84 -2.87
C GLU A 152 8.68 -7.60 -1.40
N ALA A 153 8.45 -6.35 -1.01
CA ALA A 153 7.93 -6.02 0.32
C ALA A 153 6.51 -6.56 0.52
N PHE A 154 5.73 -6.70 -0.55
CA PHE A 154 4.38 -7.24 -0.52
C PHE A 154 4.38 -8.76 -0.32
N GLU A 155 5.23 -9.47 -1.05
CA GLU A 155 5.41 -10.92 -0.96
C GLU A 155 5.96 -11.33 0.41
N ALA A 156 6.90 -10.56 0.96
CA ALA A 156 7.37 -10.74 2.33
C ALA A 156 6.28 -10.52 3.40
N LEU A 157 5.24 -9.76 3.08
CA LEU A 157 4.10 -9.46 3.95
C LEU A 157 2.91 -10.42 3.77
N ASP A 158 2.92 -11.22 2.69
CA ASP A 158 1.92 -12.25 2.35
C ASP A 158 2.38 -13.65 2.80
N GLY A 159 3.44 -13.71 3.61
CA GLY A 159 3.81 -14.92 4.33
C GLY A 159 2.61 -15.45 5.10
N ASP A 160 2.18 -16.66 4.75
CA ASP A 160 1.02 -17.35 5.32
C ASP A 160 1.17 -17.30 6.85
N VAL A 161 0.28 -16.55 7.51
CA VAL A 161 0.30 -16.47 8.96
C VAL A 161 -0.11 -17.85 9.45
N ASP A 162 0.87 -18.60 9.93
CA ASP A 162 0.63 -19.92 10.48
C ASP A 162 -0.26 -19.78 11.72
N TRP A 163 -1.54 -20.09 11.53
CA TRP A 163 -2.55 -20.00 12.57
C TRP A 163 -2.40 -21.12 13.62
N GLU A 164 -1.38 -21.98 13.56
CA GLU A 164 -1.18 -23.09 14.51
C GLU A 164 -1.13 -22.63 15.99
N ALA A 165 -0.72 -21.40 16.27
CA ALA A 165 -0.80 -20.79 17.60
C ALA A 165 -2.16 -20.12 17.87
N GLU A 166 -3.26 -20.85 17.65
CA GLU A 166 -4.63 -20.32 17.76
C GLU A 166 -4.96 -19.72 19.14
N ASP A 167 -4.36 -20.23 20.22
CA ASP A 167 -4.65 -19.78 21.58
C ASP A 167 -3.89 -18.49 21.96
N GLU A 168 -2.66 -18.31 21.45
CA GLU A 168 -1.88 -17.08 21.62
C GLU A 168 -2.47 -15.94 20.78
N THR A 169 -2.85 -16.25 19.53
CA THR A 169 -3.53 -15.28 18.65
C THR A 169 -4.90 -14.87 19.19
N LEU A 170 -5.65 -15.81 19.77
CA LEU A 170 -6.90 -15.50 20.48
C LEU A 170 -6.65 -14.55 21.66
N ALA A 171 -5.65 -14.82 22.51
CA ALA A 171 -5.32 -13.97 23.64
C ALA A 171 -4.92 -12.56 23.19
N MET A 172 -4.11 -12.44 22.13
CA MET A 172 -3.70 -11.16 21.55
C MET A 172 -4.87 -10.35 20.99
N VAL A 173 -5.77 -10.98 20.23
CA VAL A 173 -6.95 -10.30 19.67
C VAL A 173 -7.94 -9.90 20.78
N MET A 174 -8.08 -10.71 21.83
CA MET A 174 -8.91 -10.35 22.99
C MET A 174 -8.36 -9.14 23.75
N ASP A 175 -7.03 -9.08 23.92
CA ASP A 175 -6.34 -7.93 24.50
C ASP A 175 -6.50 -6.67 23.64
N GLU A 176 -6.33 -6.78 22.31
CA GLU A 176 -6.54 -5.69 21.35
C GLU A 176 -7.98 -5.12 21.43
N LEU A 177 -8.97 -5.99 21.62
CA LEU A 177 -10.38 -5.60 21.73
C LEU A 177 -10.74 -5.01 23.10
N GLY A 178 -9.78 -4.92 24.04
CA GLY A 178 -9.98 -4.45 25.41
C GLY A 178 -10.87 -5.36 26.23
N LEU A 179 -10.97 -6.64 25.84
CA LEU A 179 -11.62 -7.67 26.62
C LEU A 179 -10.55 -8.27 27.53
N GLU A 180 -10.16 -7.53 28.58
CA GLU A 180 -9.48 -8.15 29.70
C GLU A 180 -10.35 -9.34 30.11
N VAL A 181 -9.79 -10.55 30.02
CA VAL A 181 -10.43 -11.75 30.54
C VAL A 181 -10.65 -11.49 32.02
N ALA A 182 -11.85 -11.02 32.36
CA ALA A 182 -12.31 -10.87 33.73
C ALA A 182 -12.38 -12.28 34.33
N GLY A 183 -11.24 -12.84 34.74
CA GLY A 183 -11.21 -14.14 35.38
C GLY A 183 -9.91 -14.94 35.46
N THR A 184 -8.84 -14.71 34.67
CA THR A 184 -7.68 -15.65 34.73
C THR A 184 -6.27 -15.07 34.57
N MET A 185 -6.03 -13.77 34.77
CA MET A 185 -4.68 -13.24 34.99
C MET A 185 -4.12 -13.52 36.42
N SER A 186 -4.60 -14.57 37.11
CA SER A 186 -4.13 -14.94 38.45
C SER A 186 -3.01 -15.99 38.48
N ALA A 187 -2.46 -16.44 37.35
CA ALA A 187 -1.40 -17.46 37.39
C ALA A 187 -0.45 -17.44 36.19
N VAL A 188 0.26 -16.34 35.97
CA VAL A 188 1.61 -16.42 35.38
C VAL A 188 2.51 -15.48 36.17
N PRO A 189 3.47 -15.98 36.97
CA PRO A 189 4.43 -15.10 37.60
C PRO A 189 5.28 -14.49 36.49
N LYS A 190 5.09 -13.20 36.21
CA LYS A 190 6.11 -12.39 35.53
C LYS A 190 7.32 -12.39 36.45
N THR A 191 8.23 -13.33 36.23
CA THR A 191 9.55 -13.34 36.83
C THR A 191 10.22 -12.02 36.45
N GLN A 192 10.35 -11.16 37.46
CA GLN A 192 11.26 -10.03 37.47
C GLN A 192 12.67 -10.55 37.18
N ALA A 193 13.09 -10.50 35.93
CA ALA A 193 14.45 -10.78 35.51
C ALA A 193 14.90 -9.75 34.47
N ALA A 194 14.69 -8.46 34.74
CA ALA A 194 15.29 -7.38 33.95
C ALA A 194 15.50 -6.08 34.74
N ALA A 195 15.58 -6.13 36.08
CA ALA A 195 15.79 -4.93 36.92
C ALA A 195 16.89 -5.07 37.99
N ALA A 196 17.78 -6.05 37.89
CA ALA A 196 18.86 -6.28 38.85
C ALA A 196 20.26 -6.34 38.20
N ALA A 197 20.54 -5.48 37.22
CA ALA A 197 21.89 -5.34 36.65
C ALA A 197 22.30 -3.88 36.33
N ARG A 198 21.67 -2.88 36.96
CA ARG A 198 22.12 -1.48 36.87
C ARG A 198 21.99 -0.74 38.19
N SER A 199 22.69 -1.23 39.20
CA SER A 199 23.02 -0.44 40.39
C SER A 199 24.06 -1.19 41.22
N GLN A 200 25.35 -0.94 40.95
CA GLN A 200 26.43 -0.81 41.94
C GLN A 200 27.83 -0.89 41.27
N SER A 201 28.39 0.29 41.00
CA SER A 201 29.81 0.69 41.02
C SER A 201 29.89 2.01 40.24
N GLN A 202 30.06 3.18 40.84
CA GLN A 202 31.09 3.61 41.77
C GLN A 202 30.56 4.75 42.68
N PRO A 203 31.08 4.91 43.90
CA PRO A 203 31.11 6.22 44.54
C PRO A 203 32.55 6.70 44.81
N ALA A 204 32.66 8.03 44.93
CA ALA A 204 33.59 8.81 45.75
C ALA A 204 34.56 9.71 44.98
N ALA A 205 34.12 10.95 44.75
CA ALA A 205 34.99 12.11 44.57
C ALA A 205 34.50 13.26 45.47
N ALA A 206 35.14 13.43 46.62
CA ALA A 206 35.27 14.60 47.51
C ALA A 206 35.94 14.07 48.80
N GLN A 207 37.00 14.62 49.41
CA GLN A 207 37.60 15.95 49.34
C GLN A 207 38.91 15.93 50.18
N LEU A 208 39.77 16.94 49.98
CA LEU A 208 40.73 17.55 50.92
C LEU A 208 42.12 16.92 51.12
N GLY A 209 43.13 17.71 50.74
CA GLY A 209 44.54 17.56 51.12
C GLY A 209 45.38 18.70 50.53
N VAL A 210 45.32 19.88 51.17
CA VAL A 210 46.28 20.99 50.97
C VAL A 210 47.58 20.72 51.74
N ALA A 211 48.64 21.43 51.34
CA ALA A 211 50.02 21.51 51.89
C ALA A 211 51.03 20.53 51.24
N ASP A 212 52.28 20.88 50.92
CA ASP A 212 53.04 22.13 50.81
C ASP A 212 54.43 21.74 50.23
N PHE A 213 55.11 22.69 49.59
CA PHE A 213 56.56 22.90 49.53
C PHE A 213 57.57 21.89 48.90
N SER A 214 58.21 22.39 47.83
CA SER A 214 59.62 22.28 47.32
C SER A 214 59.77 21.76 45.89
#